data_AF-A0A7S7RQ44-F1
#
_entry.id   AF-A0A7S7RQ44-F1
#
_cell.length_a   1.000
_cell.length_b   1.000
_cell.length_c   1.000
_cell.angle_alpha   90.00
_cell.angle_beta   90.00
_cell.angle_gamma   90.00
#
_symmetry.space_group_name_H-M   'P 1'
#
loop_
_entity.id
_entity.type
_entity.pdbx_description
1 polymer ?
#
loop_
_entity_poly.entity_id
_entity_poly.type
_entity_poly.pdbx_seq_one_letter_code
_entity_poly.pdbx_strand_id
1 'polypeptide(L)'
;MKTIQINNPDIENFISSQYGNDTEGLLSDFVKFVKLSLNDGYPAISKDEAKRRVAKAVEDVKSGEAVLLSQEEYDTDMKEFINSL
;
A
#
# COMPACT_ATOMS: atom_id res chain seq x y z
N MET A 1 6.57 13.80 -30.52
CA MET A 1 6.72 13.00 -29.28
C MET A 1 7.75 13.70 -28.39
N LYS A 2 7.40 13.99 -27.14
CA LYS A 2 8.39 14.43 -26.13
C LYS A 2 8.83 13.19 -25.37
N THR A 3 10.11 12.87 -25.42
CA THR A 3 10.69 11.74 -24.67
C THR A 3 11.22 12.28 -23.35
N ILE A 4 10.74 11.73 -22.23
CA ILE A 4 11.33 12.00 -20.91
C ILE A 4 12.54 11.07 -20.80
N GLN A 5 13.74 11.63 -20.70
CA GLN A 5 14.93 10.87 -20.34
C GLN A 5 15.08 10.92 -18.82
N ILE A 6 14.98 9.75 -18.18
CA ILE A 6 15.21 9.59 -16.75
C ILE A 6 16.68 9.22 -16.60
N ASN A 7 17.55 10.19 -16.30
CA ASN A 7 18.95 9.91 -16.00
C ASN A 7 19.07 9.43 -14.54
N ASN A 8 18.73 8.17 -14.29
CA ASN A 8 18.88 7.54 -12.99
C ASN A 8 19.49 6.13 -13.16
N PRO A 9 20.80 5.98 -12.93
CA PRO A 9 21.50 4.72 -13.13
C PRO A 9 20.93 3.54 -12.34
N ASP A 10 20.38 3.78 -11.15
CA ASP A 10 19.81 2.72 -10.32
C ASP A 10 18.51 2.19 -10.92
N ILE A 11 17.67 3.09 -11.45
CA ILE A 11 16.44 2.72 -12.15
C ILE A 11 16.78 2.00 -13.47
N GLU A 12 17.76 2.48 -14.20
CA GLU A 12 18.22 1.85 -15.45
C GLU A 12 18.76 0.43 -15.20
N ASN A 13 19.57 0.25 -14.15
CA ASN A 13 20.08 -1.04 -13.73
C ASN A 13 18.96 -1.98 -13.28
N PHE A 14 18.00 -1.49 -12.49
CA PHE A 14 16.84 -2.26 -12.07
C PHE A 14 16.01 -2.74 -13.27
N ILE A 15 15.63 -1.83 -14.17
CA ILE A 15 14.85 -2.15 -15.37
C ILE A 15 15.61 -3.17 -16.23
N SER A 16 16.90 -2.94 -16.46
CA SER A 16 17.74 -3.85 -17.25
C SER A 16 17.85 -5.24 -16.59
N SER A 17 17.94 -5.31 -15.27
CA SER A 17 18.04 -6.59 -14.54
C SER A 17 16.75 -7.40 -14.53
N GLN A 18 15.60 -6.72 -14.49
CA GLN A 18 14.28 -7.36 -14.35
C GLN A 18 13.66 -7.69 -15.71
N TYR A 19 13.81 -6.80 -16.69
CA TYR A 19 13.12 -6.90 -17.98
C TYR A 19 14.07 -7.14 -19.15
N GLY A 20 15.35 -6.76 -19.06
CA GLY A 20 16.31 -6.89 -20.16
C GLY A 20 15.80 -6.20 -21.43
N ASN A 21 15.48 -7.00 -22.46
CA ASN A 21 14.92 -6.51 -23.73
C ASN A 21 13.39 -6.64 -23.83
N ASP A 22 12.70 -7.11 -22.78
CA ASP A 22 11.24 -7.28 -22.75
C ASP A 22 10.52 -5.96 -22.46
N THR A 23 10.36 -5.16 -23.51
CA THR A 23 9.64 -3.88 -23.46
C THR A 23 8.13 -4.04 -23.24
N GLU A 24 7.54 -5.17 -23.64
CA GLU A 24 6.10 -5.41 -23.47
C GLU A 24 5.77 -5.73 -22.01
N GLY A 25 6.59 -6.55 -21.35
CA GLY A 25 6.51 -6.83 -19.92
C GLY A 25 6.69 -5.58 -19.07
N LEU A 26 7.72 -4.77 -19.36
CA LEU A 26 7.96 -3.49 -18.69
C LEU A 26 6.75 -2.55 -18.78
N LEU A 27 6.18 -2.40 -19.98
CA LEU A 27 5.01 -1.54 -20.18
C LEU A 27 3.77 -2.07 -19.44
N SER A 28 3.55 -3.39 -19.49
CA SER A 28 2.45 -4.05 -18.78
C SER A 28 2.52 -3.79 -17.28
N ASP A 29 3.70 -3.96 -16.68
CA ASP A 29 3.88 -3.78 -15.23
C ASP A 29 3.87 -2.31 -14.83
N PHE A 30 4.38 -1.40 -15.66
CA PHE A 30 4.21 0.04 -15.45
C PHE A 30 2.72 0.45 -15.48
N VAL A 31 1.94 -0.06 -16.44
CA VAL A 31 0.50 0.20 -16.50
C VAL A 31 -0.23 -0.39 -15.30
N LYS A 32 0.14 -1.59 -14.83
CA LYS A 32 -0.41 -2.17 -13.60
C LYS A 32 -0.07 -1.31 -12.39
N PHE A 33 1.18 -0.87 -12.25
CA PHE A 33 1.60 0.03 -11.18
C PHE A 33 0.78 1.32 -11.20
N VAL A 34 0.67 2.01 -12.33
CA VAL A 34 -0.14 3.23 -12.44
C VAL A 34 -1.59 2.97 -12.09
N LYS A 35 -2.19 1.88 -12.59
CA LYS A 35 -3.57 1.51 -12.26
C LYS A 35 -3.73 1.21 -10.77
N LEU A 36 -2.80 0.48 -10.17
CA LEU A 36 -2.80 0.20 -8.73
C LEU A 36 -2.61 1.48 -7.93
N SER A 37 -1.67 2.36 -8.25
CA SER A 37 -1.49 3.64 -7.56
C SER A 37 -2.67 4.59 -7.71
N LEU A 38 -3.41 4.50 -8.83
CA LEU A 38 -4.67 5.22 -9.02
C LEU A 38 -5.85 4.55 -8.29
N ASN A 39 -5.82 3.22 -8.12
CA ASN A 39 -6.81 2.41 -7.41
C ASN A 39 -6.41 2.02 -5.98
N ASP A 40 -5.32 2.55 -5.44
CA ASP A 40 -4.89 2.32 -4.05
C ASP A 40 -5.80 3.11 -3.09
N GLY A 41 -6.87 3.71 -3.61
CA GLY A 41 -8.28 3.32 -3.38
C GLY A 41 -8.71 2.75 -2.03
N TYR A 42 -7.97 2.96 -0.95
CA TYR A 42 -8.61 3.36 0.27
C TYR A 42 -9.43 4.59 -0.12
N PRO A 43 -10.78 4.53 -0.11
CA PRO A 43 -11.57 5.68 -0.53
C PRO A 43 -11.06 6.86 0.27
N ALA A 44 -10.59 7.89 -0.43
CA ALA A 44 -10.08 9.08 0.23
C ALA A 44 -11.20 9.61 1.11
N ILE A 45 -11.10 9.36 2.41
CA ILE A 45 -12.11 9.81 3.35
C ILE A 45 -11.92 11.30 3.56
N SER A 46 -13.02 12.02 3.78
CA SER A 46 -12.90 13.43 4.16
C SER A 46 -12.13 13.53 5.48
N LYS A 47 -11.50 14.68 5.72
CA LYS A 47 -10.82 14.96 6.99
C LYS A 47 -11.77 14.78 8.19
N ASP A 48 -13.06 15.09 8.01
CA ASP A 48 -14.06 14.95 9.07
C ASP A 48 -14.44 13.49 9.33
N GLU A 49 -14.52 12.67 8.27
CA GLU A 49 -14.72 11.23 8.42
C GLU A 49 -13.50 10.58 9.10
N ALA A 50 -12.28 11.01 8.77
CA ALA A 50 -11.07 10.57 9.47
C ALA A 50 -11.12 10.91 10.97
N LYS A 51 -11.47 12.16 11.32
CA LYS A 51 -11.64 12.59 12.71
C LYS A 51 -12.68 11.76 13.44
N ARG A 52 -13.82 11.47 12.80
CA ARG A 52 -14.90 10.66 13.39
C ARG A 52 -14.43 9.24 13.71
N ARG A 53 -13.69 8.60 12.80
CA ARG A 53 -13.13 7.25 13.02
C ARG A 53 -12.13 7.22 14.15
N VAL A 54 -11.22 8.20 14.21
CA VAL A 54 -10.24 8.30 15.31
C VAL A 54 -10.94 8.55 16.65
N ALA A 55 -11.91 9.47 16.69
CA ALA A 55 -12.67 9.76 17.91
C ALA A 55 -13.40 8.51 18.43
N LYS A 56 -14.06 7.77 17.54
CA LYS A 56 -14.71 6.50 17.89
C LYS A 56 -13.71 5.47 18.41
N ALA A 57 -12.59 5.25 17.72
CA ALA A 57 -11.59 4.28 18.16
C ALA A 57 -11.03 4.61 19.55
N VAL A 58 -10.83 5.90 19.85
CA VAL A 58 -10.39 6.34 21.18
C VAL A 58 -11.49 6.11 22.24
N GLU A 59 -12.76 6.31 21.89
CA GLU A 59 -13.89 6.05 22.79
C GLU A 59 -14.05 4.55 23.07
N ASP A 60 -13.98 3.72 22.04
CA ASP A 60 -14.08 2.26 22.16
C ASP A 60 -12.96 1.69 23.05
N VAL A 61 -11.75 2.25 22.98
CA VAL A 61 -10.65 1.88 23.91
C VAL A 61 -10.92 2.35 25.34
N LYS A 62 -11.50 3.54 25.52
CA LYS A 62 -11.83 4.08 26.86
C LYS A 62 -13.00 3.33 27.52
N SER A 63 -13.98 2.89 26.74
CA SER A 63 -15.12 2.10 27.22
C SER A 63 -14.76 0.63 27.47
N GLY A 64 -13.60 0.18 26.96
CA GLY A 64 -13.17 -1.21 27.03
C GLY A 64 -13.80 -2.12 25.96
N GLU A 65 -14.49 -1.53 24.97
CA GLU A 65 -15.01 -2.25 23.80
C GLU A 65 -13.90 -2.63 22.80
N ALA A 66 -12.76 -1.95 22.86
CA ALA A 66 -11.56 -2.26 22.09
C ALA A 66 -10.31 -2.29 22.97
N VAL A 67 -9.32 -3.10 22.58
CA VAL A 67 -8.03 -3.23 23.28
C VAL A 67 -6.90 -2.85 22.33
N LEU A 68 -5.94 -2.09 22.83
CA LEU A 68 -4.70 -1.82 22.10
C LEU A 68 -3.78 -3.03 22.26
N LEU A 69 -3.42 -3.64 21.14
CA LEU A 69 -2.47 -4.74 21.09
C LEU A 69 -1.04 -4.19 21.14
N SER A 70 -0.15 -4.92 21.79
CA SER A 70 1.29 -4.81 21.56
C SER A 70 1.65 -5.31 20.16
N GLN A 71 2.88 -5.01 19.71
CA GLN A 71 3.35 -5.46 18.41
C GLN A 71 3.36 -7.00 18.31
N GLU A 72 3.76 -7.69 19.38
CA GLU A 72 3.83 -9.16 19.41
C GLU A 72 2.45 -9.82 19.33
N GLU A 73 1.47 -9.25 20.04
CA GLU A 73 0.07 -9.69 19.98
C GLU A 73 -0.51 -9.45 18.58
N TYR A 74 -0.27 -8.28 18.01
CA TYR A 74 -0.72 -7.96 16.64
C TYR A 74 -0.14 -8.93 15.60
N ASP A 75 1.18 -9.19 15.66
CA ASP A 75 1.85 -10.08 14.72
C ASP A 75 1.32 -11.52 14.83
N THR A 76 1.00 -11.96 16.05
CA THR A 76 0.39 -13.27 16.32
C THR A 76 -1.02 -13.34 15.73
N ASP A 77 -1.89 -12.39 16.06
CA ASP A 77 -3.27 -12.34 15.57
C ASP A 77 -3.32 -12.28 14.03
N MET A 78 -2.46 -11.47 13.41
CA MET A 78 -2.39 -11.34 11.96
C MET A 78 -1.90 -12.63 11.30
N LYS A 79 -0.94 -13.32 11.91
CA LYS A 79 -0.46 -14.61 11.41
C LYS A 79 -1.55 -15.68 11.50
N GLU A 80 -2.30 -15.71 12.59
CA GLU A 80 -3.45 -16.63 12.74
C GLU A 80 -4.55 -16.33 11.72
N PHE A 81 -4.91 -15.06 11.55
CA PHE A 81 -5.88 -14.62 10.54
C PHE A 81 -5.45 -15.05 9.13
N ILE A 82 -4.21 -14.76 8.72
CA ILE A 82 -3.69 -15.13 7.40
C ILE A 82 -3.73 -16.65 7.20
N ASN A 83 -3.39 -17.44 8.22
CA ASN A 83 -3.43 -18.90 8.15
C ASN A 83 -4.86 -19.47 8.09
N SER A 84 -5.88 -18.68 8.45
CA SER A 84 -7.29 -19.08 8.41
C SER A 84 -7.99 -18.77 7.08
N LEU A 85 -7.33 -18.04 6.18
CA LEU A 85 -7.78 -17.75 4.82
C LEU A 85 -7.44 -18.91 3.87
#